data_AF-A0A645FT98-F1
#
_entry.id   AF-A0A645FT98-F1
#
_cell.length_a   1.000
_cell.length_b   1.000
_cell.length_c   1.000
_cell.angle_alpha   90.00
_cell.angle_beta   90.00
_cell.angle_gamma   90.00
#
_symmetry.space_group_name_H-M   'P 1'
#
loop_
_entity.id
_entity.type
_entity.pdbx_description
1 polymer ?
#
loop_
_entity_poly.entity_id
_entity_poly.type
_entity_poly.pdbx_seq_one_letter_code
_entity_poly.pdbx_strand_id
1 'polypeptide(L)'
;MEFKRDVAQAIVELISKNTDSLEELIRSFVKQELNFYSDDEHTKIPRFWERYLGNVAPLKIARKYEIRGLKDTEQWFIFGGGLSTLKAFDFLAKHGALGNLQNMLQAIQDAELSRPLTKKVVDHLVDIGREDLIEEIYLLTKKENLKKDKIIQSQAPL
;
A
#
# COMPACT_ATOMS: atom_id res chain seq x y z
N MET A 1 12.66 -13.85 9.71
CA MET A 1 11.33 -13.43 9.24
C MET A 1 10.41 -13.35 10.44
N GLU A 2 9.56 -12.34 10.50
CA GLU A 2 8.52 -12.21 11.51
C GLU A 2 7.17 -12.17 10.78
N PHE A 3 6.24 -13.05 11.15
CA PHE A 3 4.88 -13.07 10.60
C PHE A 3 3.90 -12.52 11.63
N LYS A 4 2.89 -11.78 11.18
CA LYS A 4 1.84 -11.21 12.04
C LYS A 4 0.45 -11.52 11.48
N ARG A 5 -0.52 -11.63 12.39
CA ARG A 5 -1.96 -11.72 12.09
C ARG A 5 -2.24 -12.83 11.06
N ASP A 6 -2.98 -12.51 10.00
CA ASP A 6 -3.47 -13.45 9.00
C ASP A 6 -2.35 -14.17 8.26
N VAL A 7 -1.18 -13.53 8.09
CA VAL A 7 -0.02 -14.17 7.47
C VAL A 7 0.57 -15.23 8.40
N ALA A 8 0.65 -14.96 9.71
CA ALA A 8 1.09 -15.96 10.69
C ALA A 8 0.12 -17.14 10.74
N GLN A 9 -1.19 -16.86 10.74
CA GLN A 9 -2.22 -17.89 10.72
C GLN A 9 -2.13 -18.77 9.45
N ALA A 10 -1.97 -18.16 8.27
CA ALA A 10 -1.83 -18.88 7.01
C ALA A 10 -0.55 -19.75 6.97
N ILE A 11 0.57 -19.23 7.50
CA ILE A 11 1.83 -20.00 7.63
C ILE A 11 1.64 -21.21 8.55
N VAL A 12 0.99 -21.03 9.72
CA VAL A 12 0.71 -22.13 10.65
C VAL A 12 -0.18 -23.18 10.01
N GLU A 13 -1.22 -22.77 9.29
CA GLU A 13 -2.08 -23.70 8.57
C GLU A 13 -1.32 -24.49 7.50
N LEU A 14 -0.44 -23.83 6.75
CA LEU A 14 0.42 -24.51 5.77
C LEU A 14 1.35 -25.51 6.43
N ILE A 15 2.01 -25.14 7.54
CA ILE A 15 2.86 -26.06 8.31
C ILE A 15 2.04 -27.26 8.82
N SER A 16 0.80 -27.04 9.25
CA SER A 16 -0.05 -28.11 9.79
C SER A 16 -0.60 -29.08 8.74
N LYS A 17 -0.74 -28.63 7.48
CA LYS A 17 -1.41 -29.38 6.41
C LYS A 17 -0.45 -29.93 5.36
N ASN A 18 0.77 -29.39 5.28
CA ASN A 18 1.70 -29.70 4.22
C ASN A 18 2.83 -30.61 4.73
N THR A 19 3.39 -31.43 3.83
CA THR A 19 4.49 -32.34 4.15
C THR A 19 5.87 -31.72 3.92
N ASP A 20 5.90 -30.53 3.31
CA ASP A 20 7.13 -29.80 3.01
C ASP A 20 7.90 -29.46 4.29
N SER A 21 9.22 -29.47 4.18
CA SER A 21 10.07 -29.06 5.29
C SER A 21 9.88 -27.57 5.62
N LEU A 22 10.12 -27.19 6.88
CA LEU A 22 10.11 -25.78 7.29
C LEU A 22 11.07 -24.93 6.43
N GLU A 23 12.19 -25.52 6.01
CA GLU A 23 13.16 -24.89 5.11
C GLU A 23 12.56 -24.57 3.73
N GLU A 24 11.86 -25.53 3.12
CA GLU A 24 11.19 -25.34 1.83
C GLU A 24 10.06 -24.32 1.92
N LEU A 25 9.29 -24.34 3.01
CA LEU A 25 8.25 -23.33 3.26
C LEU A 25 8.85 -21.92 3.38
N ILE A 26 9.97 -21.79 4.09
CA ILE A 26 10.69 -20.53 4.24
C ILE A 26 11.24 -20.05 2.89
N ARG A 27 11.93 -20.91 2.13
CA ARG A 27 12.48 -20.54 0.82
C ARG A 27 11.36 -20.17 -0.16
N SER A 28 10.25 -20.91 -0.14
CA SER A 28 9.06 -20.66 -0.95
C SER A 28 8.40 -19.31 -0.63
N PHE A 29 8.33 -18.95 0.66
CA PHE A 29 7.83 -17.64 1.10
C PHE A 29 8.78 -16.51 0.69
N VAL A 30 10.08 -16.67 0.94
CA VAL A 30 11.08 -15.65 0.60
C VAL A 30 11.13 -15.40 -0.91
N LYS A 31 10.98 -16.45 -1.74
CA LYS A 31 10.86 -16.34 -3.20
C LYS A 31 9.65 -15.52 -3.67
N GLN A 32 8.56 -15.51 -2.89
CA GLN A 32 7.38 -14.71 -3.19
C GLN A 32 7.60 -13.23 -2.84
N GLU A 33 8.26 -12.94 -1.71
CA GLU A 33 8.30 -11.59 -1.14
C GLU A 33 9.55 -10.78 -1.49
N LEU A 34 10.66 -11.45 -1.82
CA LEU A 34 11.95 -10.79 -2.00
C LEU A 34 12.60 -11.25 -3.30
N ASN A 35 12.76 -10.30 -4.21
CA ASN A 35 13.49 -10.49 -5.45
C ASN A 35 14.71 -9.57 -5.45
N PHE A 36 15.88 -10.16 -5.70
CA PHE A 36 17.07 -9.41 -6.06
C PHE A 36 17.22 -9.46 -7.57
N TYR A 37 17.74 -8.37 -8.13
CA TYR A 37 18.02 -8.26 -9.55
C TYR A 37 19.48 -7.83 -9.75
N SER A 38 20.12 -8.40 -10.77
CA SER A 38 21.47 -8.02 -11.18
C SER A 38 21.49 -6.97 -12.29
N ASP A 39 20.32 -6.57 -12.77
CA ASP A 39 20.12 -5.59 -13.83
C ASP A 39 19.12 -4.50 -13.39
N ASP A 40 19.25 -3.32 -14.00
CA ASP A 40 18.39 -2.16 -13.70
C ASP A 40 16.97 -2.33 -14.27
N GLU A 41 16.80 -3.25 -15.23
CA GLU A 41 15.51 -3.58 -15.85
C GLU A 41 14.70 -4.59 -15.02
N HIS A 42 15.25 -5.10 -13.91
CA HIS A 42 14.62 -6.08 -13.03
C HIS A 42 14.17 -7.38 -13.75
N THR A 43 15.01 -7.88 -14.66
CA THR A 43 14.69 -9.09 -15.43
C THR A 43 15.56 -10.29 -15.05
N LYS A 44 16.76 -10.05 -14.49
CA LYS A 44 17.72 -11.11 -14.18
C LYS A 44 17.91 -11.29 -12.69
N ILE A 45 17.60 -12.49 -12.21
CA ILE A 45 17.85 -12.90 -10.83
C ILE A 45 19.35 -13.26 -10.69
N PRO A 46 20.06 -12.74 -9.67
CA PRO A 46 21.48 -13.04 -9.48
C PRO A 46 21.69 -14.49 -9.01
N ARG A 47 22.79 -15.13 -9.47
CA ARG A 47 23.10 -16.54 -9.19
C ARG A 47 23.12 -16.92 -7.71
N PHE A 48 23.57 -16.03 -6.83
CA PHE A 48 23.58 -16.32 -5.39
C PHE A 48 22.15 -16.52 -4.86
N TRP A 49 21.20 -15.76 -5.40
CA TRP A 49 19.80 -15.82 -5.02
C TRP A 49 19.10 -17.04 -5.60
N GLU A 50 19.37 -17.38 -6.86
CA GLU A 50 18.91 -18.64 -7.45
C GLU A 50 19.39 -19.85 -6.66
N ARG A 51 20.66 -19.86 -6.24
CA ARG A 51 21.24 -20.95 -5.44
C ARG A 51 20.64 -21.03 -4.04
N TYR A 52 20.38 -19.89 -3.40
CA TYR A 52 19.74 -19.84 -2.09
C TYR A 52 18.29 -20.35 -2.14
N LEU A 53 17.50 -19.90 -3.13
CA LEU A 53 16.11 -20.31 -3.25
C LEU A 53 15.96 -21.76 -3.73
N GLY A 54 16.81 -22.20 -4.65
CA GLY A 54 16.71 -23.52 -5.27
C GLY A 54 15.42 -23.70 -6.09
N ASN A 55 15.06 -24.96 -6.32
CA ASN A 55 13.91 -25.35 -7.14
C ASN A 55 12.56 -25.34 -6.39
N VAL A 56 12.43 -24.54 -5.34
CA VAL A 56 11.15 -24.41 -4.62
C VAL A 56 10.15 -23.59 -5.42
N ALA A 57 8.89 -24.01 -5.41
CA ALA A 57 7.80 -23.23 -6.00
C ALA A 57 7.45 -22.05 -5.08
N PRO A 58 7.20 -20.84 -5.61
CA PRO A 58 6.76 -19.74 -4.77
C PRO A 58 5.43 -20.09 -4.10
N LEU A 59 5.39 -19.89 -2.79
CA LEU A 59 4.16 -20.03 -2.03
C LEU A 59 3.17 -18.96 -2.52
N LYS A 60 1.86 -19.24 -2.50
CA LYS A 60 0.83 -18.23 -2.75
C LYS A 60 -0.04 -18.13 -1.50
N ILE A 61 0.34 -17.24 -0.58
CA ILE A 61 -0.51 -16.93 0.56
C ILE A 61 -1.63 -16.00 0.08
N ALA A 62 -2.87 -16.49 0.13
CA ALA A 62 -4.06 -15.68 -0.12
C ALA A 62 -4.19 -14.62 0.97
N ARG A 63 -3.65 -13.43 0.72
CA ARG A 63 -3.87 -12.28 1.58
C ARG A 63 -5.29 -11.80 1.34
N LYS A 64 -6.17 -12.05 2.30
CA LYS A 64 -7.39 -11.24 2.40
C LYS A 64 -6.94 -9.86 2.82
N TYR A 65 -6.78 -8.96 1.86
CA TYR A 65 -6.86 -7.55 2.18
C TYR A 65 -8.30 -7.33 2.63
N GLU A 66 -8.55 -7.37 3.94
CA GLU A 66 -9.82 -6.89 4.47
C GLU A 66 -10.06 -5.53 3.84
N ILE A 67 -11.24 -5.37 3.25
CA ILE A 67 -11.72 -4.07 2.78
C ILE A 67 -11.93 -3.26 4.06
N ARG A 68 -10.83 -2.67 4.53
CA ARG A 68 -10.76 -1.89 5.76
C ARG A 68 -11.63 -0.67 5.57
N GLY A 69 -12.69 -0.55 6.36
CA GLY A 69 -13.61 0.58 6.28
C GLY A 69 -12.94 1.92 6.61
N LEU A 70 -13.71 3.01 6.61
CA LEU A 70 -13.18 4.32 7.01
C LEU A 70 -12.65 4.27 8.46
N LYS A 71 -13.32 3.53 9.34
CA LYS A 71 -12.91 3.30 10.74
C LYS A 71 -11.51 2.66 10.86
N ASP A 72 -11.18 1.68 10.04
CA ASP A 72 -9.85 1.08 10.07
C ASP A 72 -8.77 2.05 9.58
N THR A 73 -9.14 2.96 8.68
CA THR A 73 -8.25 4.02 8.17
C THR A 73 -7.99 5.04 9.28
N GLU A 74 -9.01 5.42 10.05
CA GLU A 74 -8.88 6.24 11.26
C GLU A 74 -7.96 5.56 12.29
N GLN A 75 -8.22 4.29 12.63
CA GLN A 75 -7.41 3.55 13.60
C GLN A 75 -5.95 3.44 13.17
N TRP A 76 -5.68 3.18 11.89
CA TRP A 76 -4.31 3.21 11.36
C TRP A 76 -3.69 4.61 11.44
N PHE A 77 -4.45 5.67 11.19
CA PHE A 77 -3.93 7.03 11.28
C PHE A 77 -3.57 7.41 12.73
N ILE A 78 -4.42 7.06 13.70
CA ILE A 78 -4.21 7.35 15.13
C ILE A 78 -3.08 6.49 15.71
N PHE A 79 -3.14 5.16 15.53
CA PHE A 79 -2.26 4.21 16.21
C PHE A 79 -1.08 3.73 15.36
N GLY A 80 -1.15 3.87 14.05
CA GLY A 80 -0.05 3.54 13.12
C GLY A 80 1.01 4.64 12.99
N GLY A 81 0.92 5.69 13.80
CA GLY A 81 1.91 6.77 13.88
C GLY A 81 1.71 7.93 12.91
N GLY A 82 0.64 7.92 12.09
CA GLY A 82 0.30 9.03 11.21
C GLY A 82 0.05 10.33 11.97
N LEU A 83 -0.77 10.26 13.02
CA LEU A 83 -1.11 11.42 13.85
C LEU A 83 0.08 11.92 14.69
N SER A 84 0.89 11.03 15.25
CA SER A 84 2.10 11.41 15.99
C SER A 84 3.14 12.06 15.07
N THR A 85 3.25 11.58 13.83
CA THR A 85 4.09 12.19 12.80
C THR A 85 3.60 13.60 12.47
N LEU A 86 2.30 13.79 12.23
CA LEU A 86 1.73 15.12 11.97
C LEU A 86 2.00 16.09 13.14
N LYS A 87 1.86 15.62 14.39
CA LYS A 87 2.18 16.41 15.59
C LYS A 87 3.66 16.82 15.64
N ALA A 88 4.57 15.94 15.25
CA ALA A 88 6.00 16.25 15.20
C ALA A 88 6.32 17.32 14.14
N PHE A 89 5.72 17.21 12.95
CA PHE A 89 5.89 18.23 11.90
C PHE A 89 5.28 19.58 12.28
N ASP A 90 4.11 19.60 12.92
CA ASP A 90 3.50 20.82 13.45
C ASP A 90 4.39 21.50 14.51
N PHE A 91 4.99 20.71 15.42
CA PHE A 91 5.97 21.22 16.38
C PHE A 91 7.17 21.87 15.67
N LEU A 92 7.78 21.19 14.69
CA LEU A 92 8.90 21.75 13.94
C LEU A 92 8.52 23.03 13.19
N ALA A 93 7.32 23.08 12.59
CA ALA A 93 6.81 24.26 11.90
C ALA A 93 6.67 25.45 12.85
N LYS A 94 6.04 25.25 14.02
CA LYS A 94 5.83 26.30 15.04
C LYS A 94 7.12 26.88 15.59
N HIS A 95 8.19 26.09 15.61
CA HIS A 95 9.50 26.51 16.11
C HIS A 95 10.48 26.93 14.99
N GLY A 96 10.04 27.05 13.74
CA GLY A 96 10.91 27.41 12.62
C GLY A 96 12.02 26.39 12.34
N ALA A 97 11.84 25.14 12.77
CA ALA A 97 12.84 24.07 12.75
C ALA A 97 12.65 23.07 11.60
N LEU A 98 11.86 23.42 10.57
CA LEU A 98 11.62 22.54 9.43
C LEU A 98 12.84 22.40 8.51
N GLY A 99 13.73 23.39 8.45
CA GLY A 99 14.83 23.42 7.50
C GLY A 99 14.32 23.28 6.06
N ASN A 100 14.65 22.18 5.38
CA ASN A 100 14.23 21.89 4.01
C ASN A 100 12.92 21.08 3.93
N LEU A 101 12.27 20.78 5.05
CA LEU A 101 11.03 20.01 5.10
C LEU A 101 9.82 20.91 4.80
N GLN A 102 8.78 20.34 4.18
CA GLN A 102 7.52 21.05 3.95
C GLN A 102 6.69 21.19 5.23
N ASN A 103 5.90 22.26 5.30
CA ASN A 103 4.86 22.40 6.31
C ASN A 103 3.69 21.46 5.97
N MET A 104 3.57 20.37 6.72
CA MET A 104 2.52 19.37 6.53
C MET A 104 1.10 19.93 6.65
N LEU A 105 0.85 20.92 7.51
CA LEU A 105 -0.49 21.52 7.65
C LEU A 105 -0.87 22.35 6.41
N GLN A 106 0.10 23.00 5.79
CA GLN A 106 -0.12 23.69 4.52
C GLN A 106 -0.31 22.69 3.37
N ALA A 107 0.49 21.62 3.35
CA ALA A 107 0.39 20.57 2.34
C ALA A 107 -0.97 19.84 2.37
N ILE A 108 -1.67 19.79 3.52
CA ILE A 108 -3.04 19.24 3.60
C ILE A 108 -4.03 20.05 2.76
N GLN A 109 -3.86 21.38 2.67
CA GLN A 109 -4.79 22.23 1.90
C GLN A 109 -4.75 21.91 0.40
N ASP A 110 -3.58 21.51 -0.10
CA ASP A 110 -3.37 21.17 -1.50
C ASP A 110 -3.47 19.64 -1.76
N ALA A 111 -3.72 18.84 -0.72
CA ALA A 111 -3.75 17.39 -0.83
C ALA A 111 -5.08 16.90 -1.43
N GLU A 112 -4.98 16.19 -2.55
CA GLU A 112 -6.13 15.52 -3.15
C GLU A 112 -6.42 14.16 -2.49
N LEU A 113 -7.70 13.82 -2.36
CA LEU A 113 -8.13 12.50 -1.88
C LEU A 113 -7.83 11.42 -2.93
N SER A 114 -7.28 10.29 -2.48
CA SER A 114 -7.18 9.11 -3.33
C SER A 114 -8.56 8.50 -3.57
N ARG A 115 -8.82 7.97 -4.78
CA ARG A 115 -10.11 7.31 -5.09
C ARG A 115 -10.52 6.22 -4.08
N PRO A 116 -9.61 5.36 -3.58
CA PRO A 116 -9.97 4.38 -2.55
C PRO A 116 -10.44 5.04 -1.24
N LEU A 117 -9.85 6.16 -0.85
CA LEU A 117 -10.28 6.92 0.32
C LEU A 117 -11.61 7.63 0.07
N THR A 118 -11.78 8.26 -1.10
CA THR A 118 -13.04 8.85 -1.55
C THR A 118 -14.20 7.86 -1.42
N LYS A 119 -14.03 6.64 -1.95
CA LYS A 119 -15.06 5.61 -1.86
C LYS A 119 -15.45 5.32 -0.41
N LYS A 120 -14.48 5.11 0.48
CA LYS A 120 -14.76 4.85 1.90
C LYS A 120 -15.48 6.01 2.59
N VAL A 121 -15.15 7.25 2.21
CA VAL A 121 -15.81 8.45 2.75
C VAL A 121 -17.24 8.54 2.23
N VAL A 122 -17.47 8.31 0.93
CA VAL A 122 -18.82 8.29 0.35
C VAL A 122 -19.67 7.18 0.99
N ASP A 123 -19.15 5.96 1.10
CA ASP A 123 -19.84 4.85 1.76
C ASP A 123 -20.26 5.25 3.21
N HIS A 124 -19.35 5.88 3.97
CA HIS A 124 -19.66 6.38 5.31
C HIS A 124 -20.71 7.50 5.32
N LEU A 125 -20.66 8.44 4.36
CA LEU A 125 -21.63 9.53 4.25
C LEU A 125 -23.04 9.01 3.96
N VAL A 126 -23.16 8.00 3.10
CA VAL A 126 -24.42 7.30 2.83
C VAL A 126 -24.92 6.63 4.11
N ASP A 127 -24.05 5.92 4.84
CA ASP A 127 -24.40 5.22 6.08
C ASP A 127 -24.97 6.15 7.16
N ILE A 128 -24.51 7.41 7.22
CA ILE A 128 -24.98 8.41 8.20
C ILE A 128 -26.04 9.37 7.62
N GLY A 129 -26.51 9.16 6.38
CA GLY A 129 -27.53 9.98 5.73
C GLY A 129 -27.08 11.40 5.36
N ARG A 130 -25.78 11.61 5.12
CA ARG A 130 -25.17 12.89 4.73
C ARG A 130 -24.73 12.91 3.27
N GLU A 131 -25.63 12.48 2.41
CA GLU A 131 -25.40 12.42 0.96
C GLU A 131 -25.18 13.80 0.33
N ASP A 132 -25.63 14.87 1.00
CA ASP A 132 -25.40 16.27 0.62
C ASP A 132 -23.92 16.62 0.45
N LEU A 133 -23.01 15.93 1.15
CA LEU A 133 -21.58 16.18 1.11
C LEU A 133 -20.82 15.40 0.03
N ILE A 134 -21.51 14.50 -0.70
CA ILE A 134 -20.85 13.60 -1.66
C ILE A 134 -20.21 14.38 -2.82
N GLU A 135 -20.88 15.42 -3.31
CA GLU A 135 -20.37 16.24 -4.43
C GLU A 135 -19.06 16.95 -4.04
N GLU A 136 -18.99 17.51 -2.83
CA GLU A 136 -17.77 18.15 -2.30
C GLU A 136 -16.59 17.17 -2.21
N ILE A 137 -16.84 15.95 -1.74
CA ILE A 137 -15.81 14.91 -1.64
C ILE A 137 -15.27 14.50 -3.02
N TYR A 138 -16.13 14.47 -4.04
CA TYR A 138 -15.67 14.22 -5.42
C TYR A 138 -14.85 15.37 -6.00
N LEU A 139 -15.13 16.63 -5.64
CA LEU A 139 -14.31 17.78 -6.05
C LEU A 139 -12.89 17.72 -5.47
N LEU A 140 -12.74 17.20 -4.25
CA LEU A 140 -11.46 17.02 -3.56
C LEU A 140 -10.67 15.78 -4.03
N THR A 141 -11.26 14.95 -4.89
CA THR A 141 -10.64 13.70 -5.34
C THR A 141 -9.69 13.91 -6.50
N LYS A 142 -8.53 13.26 -6.45
CA LYS A 142 -7.51 13.28 -7.49
C LYS A 142 -8.10 12.93 -8.85
N LYS A 143 -8.08 13.88 -9.79
CA LYS A 143 -8.50 13.67 -11.18
C LYS A 143 -7.34 13.03 -11.93
N GLU A 144 -7.53 11.83 -12.46
CA GLU A 144 -6.51 11.23 -13.34
C GLU A 144 -6.36 12.05 -14.62
N ASN A 145 -5.12 12.08 -15.11
CA ASN A 145 -4.70 12.64 -16.37
C ASN A 145 -5.64 12.22 -17.54
N LEU A 146 -6.51 13.14 -17.96
CA LEU A 146 -7.08 13.21 -19.32
C LEU A 146 -6.01 13.26 -20.44
N LYS A 147 -4.72 13.19 -20.10
CA LYS A 147 -3.59 13.22 -21.03
C LYS A 147 -3.13 11.84 -21.52
N LYS A 148 -3.51 10.72 -20.88
CA LYS A 148 -3.10 9.38 -21.37
C LYS A 148 -3.89 8.93 -22.61
N ASP A 149 -5.14 9.38 -22.78
CA ASP A 149 -5.95 8.97 -23.94
C ASP A 149 -5.67 9.77 -25.22
N LYS A 150 -5.10 10.98 -25.12
CA LYS A 150 -4.71 11.76 -26.32
C LYS A 150 -3.42 11.27 -26.97
N ILE A 151 -2.53 10.59 -26.24
CA ILE A 151 -1.26 10.08 -26.79
C ILE A 151 -1.50 8.76 -27.56
N ILE A 152 -2.48 7.96 -27.14
CA ILE A 152 -2.81 6.69 -27.81
C ILE A 152 -3.58 6.94 -29.12
N GLN A 153 -4.37 8.02 -29.21
CA GLN A 153 -5.10 8.38 -30.45
C GLN A 153 -4.24 9.09 -31.51
N SER A 154 -3.02 9.54 -31.19
CA SER A 154 -2.09 10.16 -32.17
C SER A 154 -1.03 9.20 -32.70
N GLN A 155 -1.08 7.90 -32.35
CA GLN A 155 -0.11 6.89 -32.81
C GLN A 155 -0.78 5.66 -33.48
N ALA A 156 -2.02 5.78 -33.95
CA ALA A 156 -2.60 4.76 -34.83
C ALA A 156 -2.06 4.96 -36.26
N PRO A 157 -1.36 3.98 -36.85
CA PRO A 157 -0.88 4.08 -38.22
C PRO A 157 -2.04 3.90 -39.22
N LEU A 158 -1.97 4.65 -40.33
CA LEU A 158 -2.72 4.42 -41.57
C LEU A 158 -2.36 3.08 -42.20
#